data_AF-A0A1B6QL49-F1
#
_entry.id   AF-A0A1B6QL49-F1
#
_cell.length_a   1.000
_cell.length_b   1.000
_cell.length_c   1.000
_cell.angle_alpha   90.00
_cell.angle_beta   90.00
_cell.angle_gamma   90.00
#
_symmetry.space_group_name_H-M   'P 1'
#
loop_
_entity.id
_entity.type
_entity.pdbx_description
1 polymer ?
#
loop_
_entity_poly.entity_id
_entity_poly.type
_entity_poly.pdbx_seq_one_letter_code
_entity_poly.pdbx_strand_id
1 'polypeptide(L)'
;MAATLAATTRSATCMSTWRGWSPPGRARWTSSSAPSRPVAGPCAWWCMTRSCCVGAPRGAAARRVVRGLLHAGLLGERGVGPRVERQAEAPVDKVLADLPGLPKGLQLEPPDCSSFLTQQHDDSSSTSTYLDLLLQQCQGLEVADHVLINFFYELQTEEAEYMAPRWAARTVGPTLPSAYLDNRMPDDSSYSFSLHAPMATECKAWLANRSARSVVYVSFGSIAAPGPDQLAEMAQGLYNSGKAFLWVVRGSETSKLPESFISKMKESEERGLIVAWSSQLEVLAHPAVGCFVTHCGWNSTMEGLGIGVPMVAMPQWSDQLINAKYIEDVWRVGVRARPDVEGVVSKDEVERCVRQVMDGENSKEYMENAINWKEKTKRAMSEGGSSDRNIIEFLGKFGWN
;
A
#
# COMPACT_ATOMS: atom_id res chain seq x y z
N MET A 1 -16.12 -25.08 -11.69
CA MET A 1 -16.80 -23.77 -11.55
C MET A 1 -17.56 -23.55 -10.22
N ALA A 2 -17.40 -24.41 -9.19
CA ALA A 2 -18.00 -24.18 -7.86
C ALA A 2 -16.98 -24.04 -6.71
N ALA A 3 -15.68 -24.08 -7.01
CA ALA A 3 -14.61 -23.98 -5.99
C ALA A 3 -14.05 -22.55 -5.81
N THR A 4 -14.35 -21.63 -6.72
CA THR A 4 -13.82 -20.24 -6.71
C THR A 4 -14.65 -19.28 -5.84
N LEU A 5 -15.85 -19.69 -5.39
CA LEU A 5 -16.78 -18.84 -4.63
C LEU A 5 -16.69 -18.99 -3.10
N ALA A 6 -15.85 -19.90 -2.58
CA ALA A 6 -15.74 -20.15 -1.14
C ALA A 6 -14.62 -19.35 -0.45
N ALA A 7 -13.72 -18.71 -1.20
CA ALA A 7 -12.61 -17.92 -0.65
C ALA A 7 -13.00 -16.45 -0.35
N THR A 8 -14.17 -15.99 -0.81
CA THR A 8 -14.60 -14.58 -0.82
C THR A 8 -15.24 -14.08 0.49
N THR A 9 -15.29 -14.88 1.56
CA THR A 9 -16.01 -14.51 2.81
C THR A 9 -15.14 -14.40 4.07
N ARG A 10 -13.80 -14.35 3.98
CA ARG A 10 -12.95 -14.26 5.19
C ARG A 10 -11.73 -13.35 5.06
N SER A 11 -11.94 -12.08 4.69
CA SER A 11 -10.92 -11.03 4.86
C SER A 11 -11.40 -10.01 5.88
N ALA A 12 -11.23 -10.33 7.16
CA ALA A 12 -11.47 -9.42 8.28
C ALA A 12 -10.11 -9.05 8.92
N THR A 13 -9.23 -8.43 8.14
CA THR A 13 -7.85 -8.13 8.53
C THR A 13 -7.73 -6.86 9.39
N CYS A 14 -8.81 -6.08 9.53
CA CYS A 14 -8.79 -4.86 10.35
C CYS A 14 -8.87 -5.15 11.87
N MET A 15 -9.27 -6.37 12.28
CA MET A 15 -9.55 -6.70 13.69
C MET A 15 -8.57 -7.72 14.33
N SER A 16 -7.72 -8.40 13.56
CA SER A 16 -6.79 -9.39 14.15
C SER A 16 -5.65 -8.77 14.95
N THR A 17 -5.25 -7.53 14.64
CA THR A 17 -4.28 -6.74 15.42
C THR A 17 -4.84 -6.25 16.77
N TRP A 18 -6.16 -6.33 16.98
CA TRP A 18 -6.82 -5.85 18.20
C TRP A 18 -7.00 -6.93 19.27
N ARG A 19 -6.60 -8.18 19.02
CA ARG A 19 -6.72 -9.27 19.99
C ARG A 19 -5.70 -9.19 21.15
N GLY A 20 -4.72 -8.29 21.07
CA GLY A 20 -3.65 -8.13 22.07
C GLY A 20 -3.82 -6.97 23.05
N TRP A 21 -4.80 -6.08 22.85
CA TRP A 21 -5.02 -4.96 23.76
C TRP A 21 -5.76 -5.43 25.01
N SER A 22 -5.01 -5.76 26.06
CA SER A 22 -5.50 -5.93 27.42
C SER A 22 -4.63 -5.09 28.35
N PRO A 23 -5.19 -4.12 29.10
CA PRO A 23 -4.45 -3.45 30.16
C PRO A 23 -3.93 -4.48 31.17
N PRO A 24 -2.83 -4.19 31.90
CA PRO A 24 -2.30 -5.12 32.90
C PRO A 24 -3.36 -5.37 33.97
N GLY A 25 -3.93 -6.58 33.97
CA GLY A 25 -4.84 -7.06 35.00
C GLY A 25 -6.33 -6.95 34.66
N ARG A 26 -6.82 -7.83 33.77
CA ARG A 26 -8.11 -8.56 33.92
C ARG A 26 -8.37 -9.56 32.78
N ALA A 27 -8.74 -10.77 33.19
CA ALA A 27 -9.45 -11.89 32.53
C ALA A 27 -9.25 -12.19 31.01
N ARG A 28 -8.81 -13.44 30.77
CA ARG A 28 -8.77 -14.18 29.50
C ARG A 28 -10.20 -14.40 28.94
N TRP A 29 -10.45 -14.05 27.68
CA TRP A 29 -11.73 -14.29 27.01
C TRP A 29 -11.95 -15.77 26.69
N THR A 30 -13.06 -16.33 27.18
CA THR A 30 -13.74 -17.50 26.60
C THR A 30 -14.84 -17.01 25.66
N SER A 31 -15.00 -17.67 24.52
CA SER A 31 -15.86 -17.24 23.42
C SER A 31 -17.35 -17.46 23.70
N SER A 32 -18.09 -16.41 24.03
CA SER A 32 -19.56 -16.39 23.91
C SER A 32 -20.14 -14.97 23.93
N SER A 33 -19.95 -14.18 22.87
CA SER A 33 -20.89 -13.10 22.50
C SER A 33 -20.70 -12.70 21.04
N ALA A 34 -21.81 -12.59 20.31
CA ALA A 34 -21.84 -12.10 18.93
C ALA A 34 -21.62 -10.57 18.90
N PRO A 35 -20.95 -10.00 17.88
CA PRO A 35 -20.75 -8.55 17.80
C PRO A 35 -22.09 -7.83 17.57
N SER A 36 -22.36 -6.82 18.40
CA SER A 36 -23.63 -6.05 18.41
C SER A 36 -23.74 -5.01 17.29
N ARG A 37 -22.68 -4.77 16.51
CA ARG A 37 -22.67 -3.84 15.36
C ARG A 37 -21.76 -4.35 14.24
N PRO A 38 -22.16 -4.21 12.96
CA PRO A 38 -21.33 -4.63 11.84
C PRO A 38 -20.12 -3.69 11.69
N VAL A 39 -18.93 -4.28 11.73
CA VAL A 39 -17.71 -3.66 11.19
C VAL A 39 -17.64 -4.13 9.74
N ALA A 40 -17.84 -3.22 8.80
CA ALA A 40 -17.70 -3.51 7.37
C ALA A 40 -16.37 -2.95 6.90
N GLY A 41 -15.38 -3.83 6.69
CA GLY A 41 -14.28 -3.45 5.81
C GLY A 41 -14.89 -3.15 4.44
N PRO A 42 -14.59 -1.99 3.82
CA PRO A 42 -14.86 -1.84 2.40
C PRO A 42 -14.23 -3.05 1.69
N CYS A 43 -14.98 -3.73 0.82
CA CYS A 43 -14.47 -4.74 -0.12
C CYS A 43 -14.53 -4.16 -1.56
N ALA A 44 -13.37 -4.08 -2.23
CA ALA A 44 -12.93 -3.42 -3.49
C ALA A 44 -12.36 -1.95 -3.57
N TRP A 45 -11.08 -1.79 -3.25
CA TRP A 45 -9.98 -1.26 -4.08
C TRP A 45 -9.83 0.22 -4.53
N TRP A 46 -10.52 1.20 -3.95
CA TRP A 46 -10.19 2.63 -4.20
C TRP A 46 -9.99 3.45 -2.91
N CYS A 47 -10.66 3.02 -1.84
CA CYS A 47 -10.39 3.38 -0.43
C CYS A 47 -9.59 2.28 0.31
N MET A 48 -9.22 1.18 -0.33
CA MET A 48 -9.13 -0.11 0.37
C MET A 48 -7.81 -0.47 1.00
N THR A 49 -6.72 0.02 0.46
CA THR A 49 -5.45 -0.10 1.16
C THR A 49 -5.40 0.83 2.36
N ARG A 50 -6.20 1.89 2.33
CA ARG A 50 -6.12 2.98 3.28
C ARG A 50 -7.26 3.01 4.28
N SER A 51 -8.43 2.36 4.15
CA SER A 51 -9.53 2.62 5.10
C SER A 51 -10.48 1.46 5.44
N CYS A 52 -10.99 1.43 6.68
CA CYS A 52 -12.06 0.56 7.22
C CYS A 52 -13.27 1.41 7.69
N CYS A 53 -14.52 1.04 7.37
CA CYS A 53 -15.72 1.77 7.77
C CYS A 53 -16.44 1.06 8.94
N VAL A 54 -17.04 1.81 9.87
CA VAL A 54 -17.80 1.23 11.00
C VAL A 54 -19.12 1.99 11.20
N GLY A 55 -20.26 1.30 11.08
CA GLY A 55 -21.58 1.90 11.36
C GLY A 55 -22.79 1.14 10.79
N ALA A 56 -23.96 1.34 11.40
CA ALA A 56 -25.28 0.94 10.87
C ALA A 56 -26.08 2.23 10.56
N PRO A 57 -26.92 2.26 9.50
CA PRO A 57 -27.61 3.47 9.09
C PRO A 57 -28.50 4.01 10.23
N ARG A 58 -28.35 5.29 10.58
CA ARG A 58 -29.28 5.97 11.49
C ARG A 58 -30.66 6.01 10.84
N GLY A 59 -31.67 5.64 11.62
CA GLY A 59 -33.01 5.34 11.15
C GLY A 59 -33.71 6.46 10.37
N ALA A 60 -34.54 6.00 9.41
CA ALA A 60 -35.74 6.61 8.87
C ALA A 60 -35.62 7.97 8.13
N ALA A 61 -35.18 7.89 6.87
CA ALA A 61 -35.92 8.33 5.68
C ALA A 61 -34.93 8.38 4.51
N ALA A 62 -34.97 7.38 3.63
CA ALA A 62 -34.23 7.40 2.38
C ALA A 62 -34.74 8.56 1.51
N ARG A 63 -34.10 9.73 1.61
CA ARG A 63 -34.21 10.80 0.63
C ARG A 63 -32.93 10.80 -0.18
N ARG A 64 -33.07 10.35 -1.43
CA ARG A 64 -32.12 10.54 -2.53
C ARG A 64 -31.61 11.98 -2.52
N VAL A 65 -30.31 12.19 -2.29
CA VAL A 65 -29.56 13.33 -2.82
C VAL A 65 -28.13 12.88 -3.14
N VAL A 66 -27.75 13.18 -4.37
CA VAL A 66 -26.49 12.92 -5.06
C VAL A 66 -25.42 13.93 -4.62
N ARG A 67 -24.19 13.48 -4.39
CA ARG A 67 -22.95 14.14 -4.87
C ARG A 67 -21.75 13.20 -4.63
N GLY A 68 -21.19 12.70 -5.73
CA GLY A 68 -20.05 11.78 -5.76
C GLY A 68 -18.73 12.45 -5.41
N LEU A 69 -17.82 11.68 -4.83
CA LEU A 69 -16.44 12.06 -4.49
C LEU A 69 -15.58 10.79 -4.58
N LEU A 70 -14.40 10.75 -5.20
CA LEU A 70 -13.34 11.77 -5.14
C LEU A 70 -12.67 12.12 -6.49
N HIS A 71 -13.01 11.46 -7.60
CA HIS A 71 -12.54 11.90 -8.94
C HIS A 71 -13.70 12.22 -9.88
N ALA A 72 -14.83 11.50 -9.78
CA ALA A 72 -16.02 11.77 -10.59
C ALA A 72 -16.84 13.02 -10.15
N GLY A 73 -16.39 13.74 -9.12
CA GLY A 73 -17.12 14.89 -8.55
C GLY A 73 -16.47 16.24 -8.82
N LEU A 74 -15.21 16.27 -9.27
CA LEU A 74 -14.41 17.50 -9.38
C LEU A 74 -14.35 18.04 -10.82
N LEU A 75 -14.78 17.27 -11.81
CA LEU A 75 -14.86 17.74 -13.21
C LEU A 75 -16.17 18.47 -13.54
N GLY A 76 -17.13 18.52 -12.61
CA GLY A 76 -18.51 18.97 -12.88
C GLY A 76 -18.93 20.37 -12.40
N GLU A 77 -18.10 21.16 -11.73
CA GLU A 77 -18.53 22.50 -11.27
C GLU A 77 -18.30 23.59 -12.33
N ARG A 78 -18.98 23.46 -13.47
CA ARG A 78 -19.36 24.59 -14.34
C ARG A 78 -20.74 24.36 -14.96
N GLY A 79 -21.79 24.83 -14.29
CA GLY A 79 -23.07 25.19 -14.95
C GLY A 79 -24.31 24.38 -14.56
N VAL A 80 -25.19 25.05 -13.80
CA VAL A 80 -26.67 25.06 -13.86
C VAL A 80 -27.45 23.74 -14.05
N GLY A 81 -28.16 23.32 -13.00
CA GLY A 81 -29.54 22.81 -13.06
C GLY A 81 -29.80 21.37 -13.53
N PRO A 82 -30.91 20.73 -13.13
CA PRO A 82 -30.93 19.29 -12.87
C PRO A 82 -31.38 18.44 -14.06
N ARG A 83 -30.51 17.54 -14.52
CA ARG A 83 -30.86 16.31 -15.25
C ARG A 83 -29.75 15.29 -15.02
N VAL A 84 -30.00 14.30 -14.18
CA VAL A 84 -29.02 13.25 -13.85
C VAL A 84 -29.04 12.21 -14.96
N GLU A 85 -28.24 12.45 -16.00
CA GLU A 85 -27.78 11.41 -16.91
C GLU A 85 -26.58 10.69 -16.27
N ARG A 86 -26.60 9.35 -16.30
CA ARG A 86 -25.42 8.53 -16.01
C ARG A 86 -24.43 8.75 -17.14
N GLN A 87 -23.47 9.63 -16.94
CA GLN A 87 -22.25 9.60 -17.73
C GLN A 87 -21.17 9.06 -16.79
N ALA A 88 -20.68 7.85 -17.08
CA ALA A 88 -19.37 7.44 -16.62
C ALA A 88 -18.41 8.53 -17.10
N GLU A 89 -17.79 9.27 -16.18
CA GLU A 89 -16.90 10.36 -16.57
C GLU A 89 -15.72 9.79 -17.38
N ALA A 90 -15.40 10.50 -18.46
CA ALA A 90 -14.38 10.13 -19.44
C ALA A 90 -12.99 9.96 -18.79
N PRO A 91 -12.04 9.29 -19.47
CA PRO A 91 -10.68 9.16 -18.98
C PRO A 91 -10.06 10.51 -18.64
N VAL A 92 -9.16 10.52 -17.67
CA VAL A 92 -8.40 11.71 -17.31
C VAL A 92 -7.35 11.96 -18.40
N ASP A 93 -7.65 12.84 -19.35
CA ASP A 93 -6.74 13.19 -20.46
C ASP A 93 -5.95 14.50 -20.23
N LYS A 94 -6.07 15.08 -19.03
CA LYS A 94 -5.47 16.37 -18.69
C LYS A 94 -4.75 16.30 -17.34
N VAL A 95 -3.76 17.17 -17.17
CA VAL A 95 -3.10 17.37 -15.88
C VAL A 95 -4.11 17.86 -14.86
N LEU A 96 -4.18 17.18 -13.72
CA LEU A 96 -4.97 17.58 -12.56
C LEU A 96 -4.06 18.34 -11.61
N ALA A 97 -4.30 19.63 -11.45
CA ALA A 97 -3.59 20.50 -10.53
C ALA A 97 -4.52 21.03 -9.45
N ASP A 98 -3.97 21.33 -8.28
CA ASP A 98 -4.67 21.95 -7.15
C ASP A 98 -5.96 21.21 -6.72
N LEU A 99 -5.92 19.87 -6.78
CA LEU A 99 -7.04 19.05 -6.33
C LEU A 99 -7.31 19.28 -4.83
N PRO A 100 -8.57 19.56 -4.43
CA PRO A 100 -8.90 19.76 -3.03
C PRO A 100 -8.50 18.58 -2.15
N GLY A 101 -7.76 18.88 -1.09
CA GLY A 101 -7.28 17.87 -0.14
C GLY A 101 -5.97 17.20 -0.53
N LEU A 102 -5.39 17.48 -1.70
CA LEU A 102 -4.02 17.08 -1.99
C LEU A 102 -3.03 18.19 -1.62
N PRO A 103 -1.73 17.87 -1.43
CA PRO A 103 -0.70 18.86 -1.16
C PRO A 103 -0.67 19.96 -2.22
N LYS A 104 -0.54 21.21 -1.77
CA LYS A 104 -0.49 22.37 -2.68
C LYS A 104 0.66 22.24 -3.65
N GLY A 105 0.40 22.47 -4.94
CA GLY A 105 1.39 22.36 -6.00
C GLY A 105 1.66 20.94 -6.48
N LEU A 106 1.02 19.91 -5.92
CA LEU A 106 1.07 18.56 -6.47
C LEU A 106 0.26 18.51 -7.77
N GLN A 107 0.91 18.19 -8.88
CA GLN A 107 0.30 18.05 -10.19
C GLN A 107 0.27 16.58 -10.58
N LEU A 108 -0.92 16.00 -10.77
CA LEU A 108 -1.08 14.64 -11.27
C LEU A 108 -1.23 14.68 -12.79
N GLU A 109 -0.27 14.11 -13.51
CA GLU A 109 -0.45 13.84 -14.93
C GLU A 109 -1.35 12.62 -15.12
N PRO A 110 -1.95 12.40 -16.32
CA PRO A 110 -2.70 11.18 -16.59
C PRO A 110 -1.99 9.88 -16.16
N PRO A 111 -0.68 9.67 -16.43
CA PRO A 111 0.04 8.47 -15.99
C PRO A 111 0.30 8.37 -14.47
N ASP A 112 -0.01 9.42 -13.70
CA ASP A 112 0.05 9.42 -12.24
C ASP A 112 -1.30 9.04 -11.61
N CYS A 113 -2.38 9.13 -12.38
CA CYS A 113 -3.71 8.77 -11.94
C CYS A 113 -3.87 7.25 -11.82
N SER A 114 -4.86 6.83 -11.04
CA SER A 114 -5.23 5.41 -10.93
C SER A 114 -5.46 4.81 -12.32
N SER A 115 -4.91 3.63 -12.59
CA SER A 115 -5.05 2.99 -13.92
C SER A 115 -6.51 2.76 -14.32
N PHE A 116 -7.42 2.61 -13.35
CA PHE A 116 -8.87 2.52 -13.60
C PHE A 116 -9.49 3.79 -14.21
N LEU A 117 -8.84 4.95 -14.08
CA LEU A 117 -9.31 6.23 -14.63
C LEU A 117 -8.68 6.58 -15.98
N THR A 118 -7.67 5.82 -16.42
CA THR A 118 -6.85 6.17 -17.59
C THR A 118 -6.71 5.04 -18.61
N GLN A 119 -6.93 3.78 -18.21
CA GLN A 119 -6.98 2.67 -19.16
C GLN A 119 -8.32 2.65 -19.90
N GLN A 120 -8.33 3.15 -21.14
CA GLN A 120 -9.34 2.76 -22.13
C GLN A 120 -9.00 1.36 -22.62
N HIS A 121 -9.65 0.33 -22.07
CA HIS A 121 -9.63 -0.97 -22.74
C HIS A 121 -10.64 -0.95 -23.90
N ASP A 122 -10.24 -1.44 -25.07
CA ASP A 122 -11.09 -1.67 -26.25
C ASP A 122 -12.31 -2.57 -25.95
N ASP A 123 -12.32 -3.26 -24.81
CA ASP A 123 -13.43 -4.07 -24.33
C ASP A 123 -14.21 -3.31 -23.24
N SER A 124 -15.25 -2.59 -23.66
CA SER A 124 -16.00 -1.60 -22.87
C SER A 124 -16.80 -2.14 -21.66
N SER A 125 -16.61 -3.39 -21.23
CA SER A 125 -17.45 -4.04 -20.21
C SER A 125 -16.74 -4.34 -18.89
N SER A 126 -15.46 -4.73 -18.89
CA SER A 126 -14.78 -5.22 -17.68
C SER A 126 -14.20 -4.08 -16.83
N THR A 127 -13.44 -3.16 -17.42
CA THR A 127 -12.83 -2.01 -16.71
C THR A 127 -13.90 -1.07 -16.15
N SER A 128 -15.00 -0.86 -16.88
CA SER A 128 -16.15 -0.08 -16.41
C SER A 128 -16.82 -0.71 -15.19
N THR A 129 -16.99 -2.04 -15.16
CA THR A 129 -17.64 -2.72 -14.03
C THR A 129 -16.78 -2.70 -12.77
N TYR A 130 -15.46 -2.88 -12.91
CA TYR A 130 -14.55 -2.76 -11.77
C TYR A 130 -14.55 -1.32 -11.25
N LEU A 131 -14.38 -0.31 -12.11
CA LEU A 131 -14.46 1.09 -11.70
C LEU A 131 -15.80 1.43 -11.02
N ASP A 132 -16.92 0.94 -11.54
CA ASP A 132 -18.24 1.12 -10.92
C ASP A 132 -18.30 0.48 -9.53
N LEU A 133 -17.78 -0.74 -9.37
CA LEU A 133 -17.69 -1.40 -8.06
C LEU A 133 -16.84 -0.59 -7.07
N LEU A 134 -15.73 -0.02 -7.54
CA LEU A 134 -14.84 0.84 -6.75
C LEU A 134 -15.57 2.10 -6.29
N LEU A 135 -16.24 2.80 -7.21
CA LEU A 135 -16.97 4.03 -6.92
C LEU A 135 -18.18 3.77 -6.03
N GLN A 136 -18.86 2.63 -6.18
CA GLN A 136 -19.98 2.24 -5.33
C GLN A 136 -19.62 2.12 -3.86
N GLN A 137 -18.38 1.77 -3.52
CA GLN A 137 -17.96 1.70 -2.11
C GLN A 137 -17.69 3.05 -1.47
N CYS A 138 -17.47 4.07 -2.30
CA CYS A 138 -17.38 5.44 -1.81
C CYS A 138 -18.78 6.01 -1.50
N GLN A 139 -19.85 5.37 -1.98
CA GLN A 139 -21.21 5.77 -1.65
C GLN A 139 -21.49 5.50 -0.18
N GLY A 140 -21.94 6.52 0.54
CA GLY A 140 -22.27 6.42 1.96
C GLY A 140 -21.13 6.78 2.92
N LEU A 141 -19.95 7.17 2.43
CA LEU A 141 -18.89 7.72 3.28
C LEU A 141 -19.36 8.97 4.04
N GLU A 142 -20.21 9.78 3.41
CA GLU A 142 -20.82 10.98 3.98
C GLU A 142 -21.83 10.71 5.11
N VAL A 143 -22.33 9.47 5.23
CA VAL A 143 -23.26 9.07 6.32
C VAL A 143 -22.66 8.04 7.28
N ALA A 144 -21.41 7.63 7.06
CA ALA A 144 -20.71 6.72 7.95
C ALA A 144 -20.44 7.40 9.30
N ASP A 145 -20.64 6.68 10.41
CA ASP A 145 -20.31 7.23 11.74
C ASP A 145 -18.79 7.42 11.88
N HIS A 146 -18.00 6.46 11.39
CA HIS A 146 -16.53 6.47 11.41
C HIS A 146 -15.93 5.85 10.15
N VAL A 147 -14.93 6.53 9.57
CA VAL A 147 -14.05 6.00 8.53
C VAL A 147 -12.63 5.97 9.10
N LEU A 148 -12.11 4.78 9.38
CA LEU A 148 -10.76 4.59 9.91
C LEU A 148 -9.80 4.48 8.74
N ILE A 149 -8.66 5.15 8.80
CA ILE A 149 -7.72 5.22 7.70
C ILE A 149 -6.33 4.73 8.17
N ASN A 150 -5.79 3.69 7.56
CA ASN A 150 -4.48 3.08 7.73
C ASN A 150 -3.33 3.96 7.18
N PHE A 151 -3.24 5.17 7.70
CA PHE A 151 -2.06 6.03 7.68
C PHE A 151 -2.06 6.95 8.91
N PHE A 152 -1.04 7.77 9.09
CA PHE A 152 -0.95 8.74 10.20
C PHE A 152 -1.03 10.19 9.70
N TYR A 153 -1.57 11.08 10.54
CA TYR A 153 -1.88 12.47 10.19
C TYR A 153 -0.71 13.23 9.55
N GLU A 154 0.50 13.07 10.07
CA GLU A 154 1.70 13.76 9.60
C GLU A 154 2.24 13.24 8.25
N LEU A 155 1.73 12.13 7.73
CA LEU A 155 2.11 11.59 6.42
C LEU A 155 1.43 12.34 5.27
N GLN A 156 0.17 12.74 5.49
CA GLN A 156 -0.77 13.28 4.51
C GLN A 156 -1.76 14.21 5.23
N THR A 157 -1.24 15.36 5.68
CA THR A 157 -1.98 16.28 6.55
C THR A 157 -3.14 16.94 5.82
N GLU A 158 -2.91 17.43 4.61
CA GLU A 158 -3.92 18.04 3.75
C GLU A 158 -5.07 17.07 3.46
N GLU A 159 -4.75 15.81 3.16
CA GLU A 159 -5.74 14.77 2.92
C GLU A 159 -6.52 14.45 4.19
N ALA A 160 -5.82 14.30 5.33
CA ALA A 160 -6.46 14.01 6.61
C ALA A 160 -7.45 15.13 7.02
N GLU A 161 -7.04 16.38 6.90
CA GLU A 161 -7.87 17.55 7.18
C GLU A 161 -9.03 17.70 6.22
N TYR A 162 -8.84 17.32 4.95
CA TYR A 162 -9.90 17.33 3.97
C TYR A 162 -10.97 16.25 4.25
N MET A 163 -10.53 15.04 4.59
CA MET A 163 -11.40 13.88 4.79
C MET A 163 -12.15 13.91 6.13
N ALA A 164 -11.52 14.39 7.20
CA ALA A 164 -12.08 14.36 8.56
C ALA A 164 -13.50 14.98 8.68
N PRO A 165 -13.76 16.22 8.23
CA PRO A 165 -15.09 16.82 8.32
C PRO A 165 -16.10 16.27 7.31
N ARG A 166 -15.63 15.60 6.25
CA ARG A 166 -16.48 15.10 5.15
C ARG A 166 -16.99 13.69 5.41
N TRP A 167 -16.15 12.84 5.98
CA TRP A 167 -16.39 11.40 6.09
C TRP A 167 -16.22 10.86 7.51
N ALA A 168 -16.18 11.76 8.51
CA ALA A 168 -15.81 11.40 9.89
C ALA A 168 -14.51 10.56 9.93
N ALA A 169 -13.57 10.89 9.04
CA ALA A 169 -12.36 10.13 8.82
C ALA A 169 -11.36 10.30 9.98
N ARG A 170 -10.66 9.22 10.33
CA ARG A 170 -9.65 9.17 11.40
C ARG A 170 -8.44 8.36 10.95
N THR A 171 -7.27 8.96 11.02
CA THR A 171 -6.00 8.29 10.70
C THR A 171 -5.56 7.43 11.89
N VAL A 172 -5.52 6.10 11.73
CA VAL A 172 -5.24 5.12 12.79
C VAL A 172 -4.05 4.21 12.45
N GLY A 173 -3.29 4.55 11.41
CA GLY A 173 -2.19 3.73 10.90
C GLY A 173 -0.79 4.28 11.23
N PRO A 174 0.25 3.58 10.76
CA PRO A 174 0.13 2.32 10.06
C PRO A 174 -0.18 1.16 11.00
N THR A 175 -0.90 0.17 10.49
CA THR A 175 -1.17 -1.10 11.18
C THR A 175 0.01 -2.07 11.10
N LEU A 176 1.24 -1.57 11.28
CA LEU A 176 2.43 -2.40 11.44
C LEU A 176 2.41 -3.04 12.85
N PRO A 177 2.98 -4.25 13.04
CA PRO A 177 3.13 -4.84 14.36
C PRO A 177 3.96 -3.93 15.29
N SER A 178 3.51 -3.78 16.54
CA SER A 178 4.11 -2.84 17.51
C SER A 178 5.62 -3.06 17.72
N ALA A 179 6.11 -4.30 17.63
CA ALA A 179 7.53 -4.60 17.77
C ALA A 179 8.44 -3.85 16.77
N TYR A 180 7.91 -3.44 15.62
CA TYR A 180 8.62 -2.65 14.61
C TYR A 180 8.41 -1.14 14.73
N LEU A 181 7.58 -0.70 15.68
CA LEU A 181 7.21 0.69 15.90
C LEU A 181 7.71 1.17 17.26
N ASP A 182 6.81 1.27 18.24
CA ASP A 182 7.06 1.75 19.59
C ASP A 182 7.43 0.62 20.58
N ASN A 183 7.28 -0.63 20.15
CA ASN A 183 7.53 -1.84 20.94
C ASN A 183 6.75 -1.89 22.27
N ARG A 184 5.58 -1.22 22.34
CA ARG A 184 4.68 -1.31 23.51
C ARG A 184 4.09 -2.71 23.65
N MET A 185 3.97 -3.46 22.56
CA MET A 185 3.53 -4.85 22.51
C MET A 185 4.61 -5.71 21.85
N PRO A 186 5.61 -6.17 22.59
CA PRO A 186 6.72 -6.96 22.03
C PRO A 186 6.27 -8.27 21.38
N ASP A 187 5.16 -8.85 21.86
CA ASP A 187 4.58 -10.07 21.30
C ASP A 187 3.90 -9.83 19.94
N ASP A 188 3.55 -8.57 19.62
CA ASP A 188 3.02 -8.16 18.32
C ASP A 188 4.16 -7.92 17.33
N SER A 189 4.71 -9.03 16.84
CA SER A 189 5.93 -9.09 16.02
C SER A 189 5.72 -9.66 14.61
N SER A 190 4.48 -10.01 14.25
CA SER A 190 4.15 -10.55 12.94
C SER A 190 2.68 -10.30 12.60
N TYR A 191 2.36 -10.30 11.30
CA TYR A 191 0.96 -10.31 10.89
C TYR A 191 0.33 -11.68 11.19
N SER A 192 -0.90 -11.67 11.69
CA SER A 192 -1.64 -12.90 12.02
C SER A 192 -2.00 -13.76 10.79
N PHE A 193 -1.72 -13.30 9.58
CA PHE A 193 -2.08 -13.98 8.34
C PHE A 193 -0.99 -13.79 7.27
N SER A 194 -0.57 -14.90 6.66
CA SER A 194 0.29 -14.92 5.48
C SER A 194 -0.42 -15.69 4.35
N LEU A 195 -0.42 -15.12 3.14
CA LEU A 195 -1.04 -15.73 1.97
C LEU A 195 -0.33 -17.00 1.51
N HIS A 196 0.98 -17.07 1.75
CA HIS A 196 1.82 -18.22 1.43
C HIS A 196 2.79 -18.48 2.59
N ALA A 197 3.27 -19.72 2.72
CA ALA A 197 4.27 -20.07 3.72
C ALA A 197 5.58 -19.31 3.42
N PRO A 198 6.09 -18.46 4.34
CA PRO A 198 7.31 -17.69 4.10
C PRO A 198 8.55 -18.56 4.23
N MET A 199 9.54 -18.32 3.36
CA MET A 199 10.89 -18.90 3.44
C MET A 199 11.77 -18.07 4.39
N ALA A 200 11.28 -17.87 5.63
CA ALA A 200 11.87 -16.93 6.58
C ALA A 200 13.28 -17.35 7.02
N THR A 201 13.50 -18.64 7.25
CA THR A 201 14.80 -19.19 7.67
C THR A 201 15.86 -18.97 6.59
N GLU A 202 15.52 -19.23 5.34
CA GLU A 202 16.38 -19.08 4.17
C GLU A 202 16.74 -17.62 3.93
N CYS A 203 15.73 -16.72 3.96
CA CYS A 203 15.94 -15.28 3.83
C CYS A 203 16.89 -14.77 4.92
N LYS A 204 16.63 -15.13 6.18
CA LYS A 204 17.43 -14.69 7.32
C LYS A 204 18.86 -15.20 7.27
N ALA A 205 19.06 -16.49 6.94
CA ALA A 205 20.38 -17.08 6.83
C ALA A 205 21.22 -16.41 5.72
N TRP A 206 20.60 -16.11 4.57
CA TRP A 206 21.29 -15.46 3.46
C TRP A 206 21.65 -14.00 3.76
N LEU A 207 20.79 -13.28 4.49
CA LEU A 207 21.02 -11.89 4.88
C LEU A 207 22.08 -11.73 5.99
N ALA A 208 22.25 -12.74 6.86
CA ALA A 208 23.10 -12.65 8.05
C ALA A 208 24.58 -12.30 7.77
N ASN A 209 25.10 -12.68 6.59
CA ASN A 209 26.50 -12.48 6.20
C ASN A 209 26.70 -11.28 5.25
N ARG A 210 25.72 -10.38 5.16
CA ARG A 210 25.76 -9.21 4.27
C ARG A 210 26.07 -7.94 5.05
N SER A 211 26.86 -7.06 4.44
CA SER A 211 27.16 -5.76 5.02
C SER A 211 25.89 -4.90 5.11
N ALA A 212 25.89 -3.96 6.04
CA ALA A 212 24.76 -3.06 6.22
C ALA A 212 24.44 -2.32 4.92
N ARG A 213 23.16 -2.24 4.57
CA ARG A 213 22.64 -1.51 3.39
C ARG A 213 23.27 -1.94 2.07
N SER A 214 23.64 -3.20 1.92
CA SER A 214 24.26 -3.74 0.70
C SER A 214 23.28 -4.53 -0.18
N VAL A 215 22.08 -4.81 0.32
CA VAL A 215 21.09 -5.70 -0.31
C VAL A 215 19.90 -4.89 -0.84
N VAL A 216 19.49 -5.22 -2.06
CA VAL A 216 18.24 -4.77 -2.68
C VAL A 216 17.17 -5.83 -2.44
N TYR A 217 16.10 -5.47 -1.73
CA TYR A 217 14.93 -6.33 -1.60
C TYR A 217 13.94 -6.01 -2.72
N VAL A 218 13.37 -7.04 -3.37
CA VAL A 218 12.46 -6.88 -4.51
C VAL A 218 11.17 -7.67 -4.27
N SER A 219 10.02 -7.00 -4.27
CA SER A 219 8.70 -7.64 -4.10
C SER A 219 7.59 -6.84 -4.80
N PHE A 220 6.83 -7.50 -5.66
CA PHE A 220 5.67 -6.93 -6.35
C PHE A 220 4.32 -7.31 -5.70
N GLY A 221 4.36 -7.78 -4.45
CA GLY A 221 3.16 -8.10 -3.68
C GLY A 221 2.51 -9.43 -4.08
N SER A 222 1.26 -9.62 -3.65
CA SER A 222 0.56 -10.91 -3.75
C SER A 222 -0.17 -11.13 -5.07
N ILE A 223 -0.56 -10.06 -5.76
CA ILE A 223 -1.46 -10.14 -6.92
C ILE A 223 -0.74 -9.82 -8.23
N ALA A 224 0.19 -8.86 -8.24
CA ALA A 224 0.87 -8.48 -9.47
C ALA A 224 1.61 -9.68 -10.08
N ALA A 225 1.47 -9.85 -11.38
CA ALA A 225 2.05 -10.96 -12.13
C ALA A 225 2.73 -10.41 -13.38
N PRO A 226 3.94 -9.84 -13.26
CA PRO A 226 4.66 -9.31 -14.41
C PRO A 226 4.80 -10.34 -15.54
N GLY A 227 4.80 -9.85 -16.78
CA GLY A 227 5.03 -10.68 -17.96
C GLY A 227 6.45 -11.24 -18.01
N PRO A 228 6.71 -12.27 -18.85
CA PRO A 228 8.05 -12.82 -19.04
C PRO A 228 9.09 -11.77 -19.44
N ASP A 229 8.73 -10.86 -20.34
CA ASP A 229 9.64 -9.80 -20.83
C ASP A 229 10.05 -8.87 -19.68
N GLN A 230 9.09 -8.44 -18.86
CA GLN A 230 9.37 -7.62 -17.68
C GLN A 230 10.25 -8.36 -16.65
N LEU A 231 10.04 -9.67 -16.44
CA LEU A 231 10.86 -10.46 -15.53
C LEU A 231 12.29 -10.65 -16.07
N ALA A 232 12.47 -10.78 -17.39
CA ALA A 232 13.78 -10.85 -18.01
C ALA A 232 14.56 -9.53 -17.86
N GLU A 233 13.91 -8.39 -18.10
CA GLU A 233 14.51 -7.07 -17.91
C GLU A 233 14.86 -6.81 -16.43
N MET A 234 13.96 -7.19 -15.51
CA MET A 234 14.23 -7.13 -14.06
C MET A 234 15.44 -7.97 -13.66
N ALA A 235 15.51 -9.22 -14.12
CA ALA A 235 16.60 -10.13 -13.82
C ALA A 235 17.95 -9.55 -14.30
N GLN A 236 18.00 -9.05 -15.52
CA GLN A 236 19.21 -8.49 -16.10
C GLN A 236 19.61 -7.16 -15.44
N GLY A 237 18.65 -6.27 -15.16
CA GLY A 237 18.91 -4.97 -14.52
C GLY A 237 19.40 -5.11 -13.08
N LEU A 238 18.78 -6.00 -12.29
CA LEU A 238 19.26 -6.34 -10.95
C LEU A 238 20.68 -6.91 -10.99
N TYR A 239 20.95 -7.80 -11.94
CA TYR A 239 22.29 -8.35 -12.11
C TYR A 239 23.31 -7.26 -12.47
N ASN A 240 23.00 -6.39 -13.44
CA ASN A 240 23.90 -5.34 -13.89
C ASN A 240 24.19 -4.28 -12.81
N SER A 241 23.21 -4.02 -11.92
CA SER A 241 23.34 -3.03 -10.83
C SER A 241 24.56 -3.18 -9.91
N GLY A 242 25.23 -4.33 -9.91
CA GLY A 242 26.34 -4.58 -9.00
C GLY A 242 25.91 -5.06 -7.60
N LYS A 243 24.63 -4.92 -7.23
CA LYS A 243 24.14 -5.13 -5.87
C LYS A 243 23.69 -6.55 -5.59
N ALA A 244 23.90 -7.01 -4.35
CA ALA A 244 23.27 -8.23 -3.88
C ALA A 244 21.75 -8.01 -3.81
N PHE A 245 20.95 -9.00 -4.18
CA PHE A 245 19.49 -8.84 -4.14
C PHE A 245 18.76 -10.06 -3.57
N LEU A 246 17.67 -9.81 -2.84
CA LEU A 246 16.71 -10.82 -2.43
C LEU A 246 15.41 -10.53 -3.17
N TRP A 247 15.02 -11.42 -4.07
CA TRP A 247 13.87 -11.23 -4.95
C TRP A 247 12.78 -12.26 -4.69
N VAL A 248 11.59 -11.78 -4.34
CA VAL A 248 10.39 -12.59 -4.24
C VAL A 248 9.79 -12.78 -5.64
N VAL A 249 9.85 -14.02 -6.14
CA VAL A 249 9.20 -14.45 -7.39
C VAL A 249 8.31 -15.64 -7.05
N ARG A 250 6.99 -15.42 -7.05
CA ARG A 250 6.02 -16.46 -6.66
C ARG A 250 6.25 -17.73 -7.47
N GLY A 251 6.03 -18.90 -6.85
CA GLY A 251 6.27 -20.19 -7.49
C GLY A 251 5.50 -20.39 -8.81
N SER A 252 4.33 -19.75 -8.98
CA SER A 252 3.57 -19.74 -10.23
C SER A 252 4.23 -18.95 -11.37
N GLU A 253 5.17 -18.06 -11.05
CA GLU A 253 5.82 -17.15 -11.99
C GLU A 253 7.27 -17.54 -12.28
N THR A 254 7.86 -18.46 -11.50
CA THR A 254 9.27 -18.85 -11.64
C THR A 254 9.61 -19.38 -13.04
N SER A 255 8.66 -20.02 -13.71
CA SER A 255 8.81 -20.51 -15.10
C SER A 255 8.95 -19.41 -16.15
N LYS A 256 8.61 -18.16 -15.81
CA LYS A 256 8.75 -17.00 -16.69
C LYS A 256 10.16 -16.40 -16.66
N LEU A 257 10.99 -16.76 -15.67
CA LEU A 257 12.37 -16.30 -15.60
C LEU A 257 13.22 -17.01 -16.66
N PRO A 258 14.19 -16.32 -17.27
CA PRO A 258 15.13 -16.98 -18.19
C PRO A 258 15.90 -18.12 -17.48
N GLU A 259 15.93 -19.31 -18.09
CA GLU A 259 16.65 -20.47 -17.53
C GLU A 259 18.14 -20.18 -17.31
N SER A 260 18.75 -19.42 -18.22
CA SER A 260 20.13 -18.96 -18.12
C SER A 260 20.37 -18.12 -16.86
N PHE A 261 19.40 -17.29 -16.46
CA PHE A 261 19.46 -16.50 -15.24
C PHE A 261 19.34 -17.38 -14.00
N ILE A 262 18.40 -18.33 -13.97
CA ILE A 262 18.25 -19.26 -12.84
C ILE A 262 19.54 -20.06 -12.62
N SER A 263 20.12 -20.60 -13.69
CA SER A 263 21.39 -21.36 -13.62
C SER A 263 22.53 -20.48 -13.10
N LYS A 264 22.63 -19.24 -13.59
CA LYS A 264 23.62 -18.25 -13.12
C LYS A 264 23.46 -17.91 -11.63
N MET A 265 22.23 -17.83 -11.13
CA MET A 265 21.98 -17.57 -9.71
C MET A 265 22.35 -18.75 -8.81
N LYS A 266 22.18 -19.99 -9.29
CA LYS A 266 22.63 -21.19 -8.56
C LYS A 266 24.16 -21.27 -8.43
N GLU A 267 24.89 -20.80 -9.45
CA GLU A 267 26.36 -20.75 -9.43
C GLU A 267 26.90 -19.55 -8.62
N SER A 268 26.05 -18.54 -8.37
CA SER A 268 26.44 -17.28 -7.73
C SER A 268 25.50 -16.93 -6.58
N GLU A 269 25.37 -17.84 -5.61
CA GLU A 269 24.55 -17.64 -4.39
C GLU A 269 24.98 -16.40 -3.59
N GLU A 270 26.20 -15.91 -3.79
CA GLU A 270 26.65 -14.66 -3.20
C GLU A 270 25.91 -13.44 -3.75
N ARG A 271 25.49 -13.48 -5.02
CA ARG A 271 24.96 -12.32 -5.73
C ARG A 271 23.47 -12.10 -5.54
N GLY A 272 22.71 -13.14 -5.21
CA GLY A 272 21.29 -12.97 -4.96
C GLY A 272 20.56 -14.23 -4.57
N LEU A 273 19.39 -14.03 -3.97
CA LEU A 273 18.49 -15.08 -3.51
C LEU A 273 17.12 -14.87 -4.13
N ILE A 274 16.58 -15.91 -4.78
CA ILE A 274 15.20 -15.91 -5.30
C ILE A 274 14.36 -16.82 -4.42
N VAL A 275 13.26 -16.30 -3.88
CA VAL A 275 12.33 -17.06 -3.02
C VAL A 275 10.90 -16.94 -3.52
N ALA A 276 10.08 -17.97 -3.27
CA ALA A 276 8.66 -17.94 -3.64
C ALA A 276 7.85 -16.97 -2.76
N TRP A 277 8.25 -16.82 -1.50
CA TRP A 277 7.60 -15.95 -0.52
C TRP A 277 8.58 -15.61 0.62
N SER A 278 8.46 -14.43 1.20
CA SER A 278 9.30 -13.96 2.31
C SER A 278 8.46 -13.40 3.45
N SER A 279 8.98 -13.42 4.68
CA SER A 279 8.48 -12.55 5.76
C SER A 279 8.93 -11.12 5.46
N GLN A 280 8.18 -10.39 4.63
CA GLN A 280 8.60 -9.12 4.04
C GLN A 280 9.04 -8.10 5.11
N LEU A 281 8.26 -7.96 6.18
CA LEU A 281 8.56 -7.02 7.25
C LEU A 281 9.87 -7.37 7.98
N GLU A 282 10.12 -8.65 8.25
CA GLU A 282 11.41 -9.11 8.82
C GLU A 282 12.58 -8.86 7.87
N VAL A 283 12.40 -9.09 6.57
CA VAL A 283 13.43 -8.83 5.56
C VAL A 283 13.74 -7.35 5.47
N LEU A 284 12.72 -6.49 5.37
CA LEU A 284 12.88 -5.03 5.35
C LEU A 284 13.57 -4.52 6.62
N ALA A 285 13.26 -5.09 7.78
CA ALA A 285 13.87 -4.73 9.06
C ALA A 285 15.33 -5.19 9.20
N HIS A 286 15.83 -6.06 8.32
CA HIS A 286 17.20 -6.56 8.39
C HIS A 286 18.21 -5.46 8.00
N PRO A 287 19.27 -5.20 8.80
CA PRO A 287 20.23 -4.11 8.55
C PRO A 287 20.95 -4.16 7.21
N ALA A 288 21.04 -5.34 6.60
CA ALA A 288 21.64 -5.52 5.27
C ALA A 288 20.80 -4.91 4.14
N VAL A 289 19.49 -4.76 4.31
CA VAL A 289 18.62 -4.20 3.26
C VAL A 289 18.82 -2.68 3.20
N GLY A 290 19.20 -2.21 2.01
CA GLY A 290 19.45 -0.79 1.73
C GLY A 290 18.44 -0.16 0.78
N CYS A 291 17.74 -0.96 -0.03
CA CYS A 291 16.78 -0.49 -1.01
C CYS A 291 15.64 -1.50 -1.17
N PHE A 292 14.42 -0.98 -1.32
CA PHE A 292 13.23 -1.77 -1.61
C PHE A 292 12.66 -1.44 -3.00
N VAL A 293 12.78 -2.37 -3.94
CA VAL A 293 12.09 -2.30 -5.23
C VAL A 293 10.68 -2.84 -5.05
N THR A 294 9.68 -1.97 -5.25
CA THR A 294 8.29 -2.26 -4.89
C THR A 294 7.31 -1.86 -5.98
N HIS A 295 6.25 -2.65 -6.12
CA HIS A 295 5.07 -2.25 -6.91
C HIS A 295 4.28 -1.07 -6.31
N CYS A 296 4.69 -0.51 -5.17
CA CYS A 296 4.02 0.63 -4.52
C CYS A 296 2.60 0.32 -4.01
N GLY A 297 2.29 -0.95 -3.73
CA GLY A 297 1.11 -1.29 -2.96
C GLY A 297 1.21 -0.69 -1.56
N TRP A 298 0.12 -0.08 -1.08
CA TRP A 298 0.15 0.74 0.13
C TRP A 298 0.72 0.06 1.38
N ASN A 299 0.37 -1.22 1.63
CA ASN A 299 0.88 -1.94 2.80
C ASN A 299 2.41 -2.04 2.74
N SER A 300 2.96 -2.45 1.60
CA SER A 300 4.40 -2.51 1.37
C SER A 300 5.05 -1.12 1.47
N THR A 301 4.37 -0.07 0.99
CA THR A 301 4.84 1.31 1.12
C THR A 301 4.89 1.75 2.59
N MET A 302 3.86 1.46 3.39
CA MET A 302 3.84 1.75 4.83
C MET A 302 4.90 0.94 5.59
N GLU A 303 5.17 -0.30 5.18
CA GLU A 303 6.26 -1.09 5.74
C GLU A 303 7.62 -0.46 5.47
N GLY A 304 7.93 -0.11 4.22
CA GLY A 304 9.22 0.51 3.91
C GLY A 304 9.39 1.90 4.54
N LEU A 305 8.33 2.72 4.61
CA LEU A 305 8.36 4.00 5.33
C LEU A 305 8.53 3.80 6.85
N GLY A 306 7.77 2.87 7.44
CA GLY A 306 7.81 2.59 8.87
C GLY A 306 9.13 1.96 9.33
N ILE A 307 9.78 1.18 8.48
CA ILE A 307 11.10 0.61 8.76
C ILE A 307 12.25 1.57 8.40
N GLY A 308 12.02 2.50 7.46
CA GLY A 308 12.99 3.50 7.01
C GLY A 308 13.91 3.00 5.90
N VAL A 309 13.36 2.31 4.90
CA VAL A 309 14.10 1.78 3.73
C VAL A 309 13.77 2.62 2.49
N PRO A 310 14.76 3.21 1.81
CA PRO A 310 14.57 3.87 0.52
C PRO A 310 14.00 2.95 -0.55
N MET A 311 13.29 3.52 -1.53
CA MET A 311 12.52 2.73 -2.49
C MET A 311 12.89 3.00 -3.95
N VAL A 312 12.81 1.95 -4.77
CA VAL A 312 12.59 2.08 -6.21
C VAL A 312 11.13 1.74 -6.48
N ALA A 313 10.36 2.75 -6.89
CA ALA A 313 8.94 2.63 -7.17
C ALA A 313 8.72 2.10 -8.60
N MET A 314 8.11 0.92 -8.71
CA MET A 314 7.79 0.25 -9.99
C MET A 314 6.30 -0.11 -10.07
N PRO A 315 5.41 0.90 -10.09
CA PRO A 315 3.97 0.67 -10.04
C PRO A 315 3.48 -0.17 -11.22
N GLN A 316 2.48 -1.01 -10.97
CA GLN A 316 1.92 -1.92 -11.97
C GLN A 316 0.48 -1.52 -12.37
N TRP A 317 -0.39 -1.18 -11.40
CA TRP A 317 -1.81 -0.83 -11.65
C TRP A 317 -2.46 -0.18 -10.41
N SER A 318 -3.74 0.21 -10.49
CA SER A 318 -4.52 0.73 -9.36
C SER A 318 -3.91 2.04 -8.81
N ASP A 319 -3.94 2.21 -7.49
CA ASP A 319 -3.36 3.29 -6.68
C ASP A 319 -1.83 3.31 -6.64
N GLN A 320 -1.17 2.33 -7.26
CA GLN A 320 0.29 2.23 -7.21
C GLN A 320 0.97 3.41 -7.91
N LEU A 321 0.37 3.93 -8.99
CA LEU A 321 0.91 5.07 -9.75
C LEU A 321 0.97 6.34 -8.88
N ILE A 322 -0.11 6.64 -8.15
CA ILE A 322 -0.11 7.78 -7.22
C ILE A 322 0.80 7.51 -6.02
N ASN A 323 0.85 6.29 -5.50
CA ASN A 323 1.80 5.93 -4.42
C ASN A 323 3.26 6.13 -4.87
N ALA A 324 3.60 5.76 -6.11
CA ALA A 324 4.92 5.97 -6.70
C ALA A 324 5.25 7.46 -6.82
N LYS A 325 4.27 8.30 -7.18
CA LYS A 325 4.44 9.75 -7.20
C LYS A 325 4.71 10.31 -5.80
N TYR A 326 4.02 9.85 -4.77
CA TYR A 326 4.30 10.27 -3.40
C TYR A 326 5.69 9.84 -2.93
N ILE A 327 6.14 8.64 -3.28
CA ILE A 327 7.50 8.15 -2.99
C ILE A 327 8.57 9.08 -3.56
N GLU A 328 8.39 9.51 -4.82
CA GLU A 328 9.35 10.32 -5.57
C GLU A 328 9.26 11.82 -5.21
N ASP A 329 8.07 12.41 -5.32
CA ASP A 329 7.89 13.87 -5.31
C ASP A 329 7.60 14.42 -3.91
N VAL A 330 6.87 13.67 -3.08
CA VAL A 330 6.32 14.19 -1.79
C VAL A 330 7.20 13.77 -0.62
N TRP A 331 7.35 12.46 -0.42
CA TRP A 331 8.14 11.90 0.67
C TRP A 331 9.63 11.88 0.36
N ARG A 332 9.98 11.90 -0.94
CA ARG A 332 11.35 11.95 -1.46
C ARG A 332 12.23 10.86 -0.85
N VAL A 333 11.71 9.63 -0.80
CA VAL A 333 12.39 8.44 -0.24
C VAL A 333 12.91 7.51 -1.32
N GLY A 334 12.89 7.94 -2.58
CA GLY A 334 13.22 7.07 -3.69
C GLY A 334 13.04 7.71 -5.05
N VAL A 335 13.07 6.86 -6.08
CA VAL A 335 12.82 7.21 -7.48
C VAL A 335 11.76 6.28 -8.05
N ARG A 336 11.05 6.73 -9.08
CA ARG A 336 10.13 5.86 -9.83
C ARG A 336 10.77 5.41 -11.14
N ALA A 337 10.77 4.11 -11.39
CA ALA A 337 11.20 3.56 -12.66
C ALA A 337 10.14 3.85 -13.73
N ARG A 338 10.57 4.32 -14.90
CA ARG A 338 9.67 4.65 -16.00
C ARG A 338 9.68 3.55 -17.07
N PRO A 339 8.51 3.01 -17.47
CA PRO A 339 8.46 2.06 -18.58
C PRO A 339 8.68 2.77 -19.92
N ASP A 340 9.04 1.99 -20.93
CA ASP A 340 9.04 2.40 -22.32
C ASP A 340 7.61 2.49 -22.90
N VAL A 341 7.53 2.70 -24.22
CA VAL A 341 6.26 2.83 -24.95
C VAL A 341 5.42 1.54 -24.95
N GLU A 342 6.03 0.38 -24.67
CA GLU A 342 5.37 -0.92 -24.58
C GLU A 342 4.92 -1.23 -23.15
N GLY A 343 5.20 -0.33 -22.19
CA GLY A 343 4.85 -0.51 -20.78
C GLY A 343 5.88 -1.37 -20.02
N VAL A 344 7.05 -1.64 -20.61
CA VAL A 344 8.10 -2.44 -19.99
C VAL A 344 9.19 -1.54 -19.41
N VAL A 345 9.56 -1.78 -18.16
CA VAL A 345 10.73 -1.13 -17.55
C VAL A 345 11.98 -1.90 -17.96
N SER A 346 12.84 -1.26 -18.75
CA SER A 346 14.07 -1.86 -19.26
C SER A 346 15.09 -2.15 -18.17
N LYS A 347 15.98 -3.10 -18.43
CA LYS A 347 17.11 -3.47 -17.57
C LYS A 347 18.01 -2.28 -17.24
N ASP A 348 18.20 -1.36 -18.18
CA ASP A 348 19.02 -0.18 -18.01
C ASP A 348 18.34 0.80 -17.05
N GLU A 349 17.02 0.93 -17.13
CA GLU A 349 16.23 1.73 -16.19
C GLU A 349 16.20 1.11 -14.79
N VAL A 350 16.03 -0.21 -14.68
CA VAL A 350 16.11 -0.94 -13.40
C VAL A 350 17.49 -0.75 -12.76
N GLU A 351 18.56 -0.95 -13.53
CA GLU A 351 19.93 -0.73 -13.09
C GLU A 351 20.13 0.71 -12.61
N ARG A 352 19.74 1.69 -13.43
CA ARG A 352 19.88 3.12 -13.13
C ARG A 352 19.18 3.48 -11.82
N CYS A 353 17.92 3.05 -11.65
CA CYS A 353 17.15 3.33 -10.43
C CYS A 353 17.77 2.70 -9.19
N VAL A 354 18.14 1.41 -9.26
CA VAL A 354 18.78 0.71 -8.14
C VAL A 354 20.09 1.38 -7.74
N ARG A 355 20.94 1.71 -8.72
CA ARG A 355 22.21 2.40 -8.47
C ARG A 355 21.99 3.80 -7.92
N GLN A 356 21.00 4.54 -8.41
CA GLN A 356 20.69 5.88 -7.92
C GLN A 356 20.25 5.87 -6.45
N VAL A 357 19.40 4.92 -6.06
CA VAL A 357 18.93 4.81 -4.67
C VAL A 357 20.04 4.31 -3.74
N MET A 358 20.88 3.38 -4.19
CA MET A 358 21.91 2.78 -3.34
C MET A 358 23.19 3.63 -3.26
N ASP A 359 23.67 4.14 -4.40
CA ASP A 359 25.00 4.77 -4.52
C ASP A 359 24.98 6.13 -5.25
N GLY A 360 23.81 6.59 -5.70
CA GLY A 360 23.69 7.84 -6.45
C GLY A 360 23.89 9.08 -5.57
N GLU A 361 23.98 10.25 -6.21
CA GLU A 361 24.17 11.53 -5.54
C GLU A 361 23.08 11.81 -4.49
N ASN A 362 21.84 11.42 -4.78
CA ASN A 362 20.69 11.59 -3.88
C ASN A 362 20.50 10.41 -2.89
N SER A 363 21.32 9.35 -2.95
CA SER A 363 21.19 8.16 -2.07
C SER A 363 21.14 8.55 -0.59
N LYS A 364 22.03 9.45 -0.18
CA LYS A 364 22.09 9.95 1.20
C LYS A 364 20.81 10.68 1.60
N GLU A 365 20.27 11.52 0.72
CA GLU A 365 19.02 12.24 0.96
C GLU A 365 17.83 11.28 1.09
N TYR A 366 17.71 10.29 0.20
CA TYR A 366 16.65 9.29 0.27
C TYR A 366 16.69 8.53 1.60
N MET A 367 17.89 8.18 2.07
CA MET A 367 18.09 7.53 3.36
C MET A 367 17.71 8.44 4.54
N GLU A 368 18.14 9.70 4.54
CA GLU A 368 17.77 10.67 5.58
C GLU A 368 16.25 10.87 5.65
N ASN A 369 15.60 10.98 4.50
CA ASN A 369 14.14 11.07 4.41
C ASN A 369 13.45 9.80 4.91
N ALA A 370 13.94 8.62 4.52
CA ALA A 370 13.38 7.35 4.98
C ALA A 370 13.49 7.20 6.51
N ILE A 371 14.62 7.59 7.11
CA ILE A 371 14.81 7.60 8.57
C ILE A 371 13.86 8.61 9.24
N ASN A 372 13.71 9.81 8.68
CA ASN A 372 12.77 10.80 9.21
C ASN A 372 11.32 10.30 9.19
N TRP A 373 10.90 9.64 8.10
CA TRP A 373 9.57 9.05 8.00
C TRP A 373 9.36 7.87 8.96
N LYS A 374 10.39 7.04 9.19
CA LYS A 374 10.38 6.03 10.25
C LYS A 374 10.12 6.64 11.62
N GLU A 375 10.86 7.69 11.98
CA GLU A 375 10.70 8.33 13.29
C GLU A 375 9.33 9.00 13.45
N LYS A 376 8.82 9.65 12.38
CA LYS A 376 7.44 10.18 12.38
C LYS A 376 6.41 9.06 12.54
N THR A 377 6.58 7.95 11.85
CA THR A 377 5.70 6.77 11.94
C THR A 377 5.66 6.25 13.37
N LYS A 378 6.84 6.07 13.99
CA LYS A 378 6.95 5.62 15.38
C LYS A 378 6.29 6.61 16.35
N ARG A 379 6.52 7.91 16.20
CA ARG A 379 5.89 8.94 17.03
C ARG A 379 4.37 8.96 16.91
N ALA A 380 3.82 8.79 15.70
CA ALA A 380 2.38 8.77 15.48
C ALA A 380 1.68 7.60 16.20
N MET A 381 2.36 6.45 16.29
CA MET A 381 1.84 5.24 16.91
C MET A 381 2.18 5.10 18.40
N SER A 382 3.15 5.86 18.91
CA SER A 382 3.51 5.90 20.33
C SER A 382 2.40 6.53 21.18
N GLU A 383 2.43 6.30 22.49
CA GLU A 383 1.47 6.89 23.44
C GLU A 383 1.38 8.41 23.28
N GLY A 384 0.16 8.93 23.10
CA GLY A 384 -0.10 10.35 22.84
C GLY A 384 0.14 10.81 21.40
N GLY A 385 0.61 9.92 20.52
CA GLY A 385 0.77 10.15 19.09
C GLY A 385 -0.55 10.42 18.35
N SER A 386 -0.47 10.89 17.10
CA SER A 386 -1.66 11.23 16.31
C SER A 386 -2.59 10.03 16.07
N SER A 387 -2.04 8.88 15.69
CA SER A 387 -2.81 7.65 15.48
C SER A 387 -3.28 7.04 16.81
N ASP A 388 -2.43 7.04 17.84
CA ASP A 388 -2.78 6.56 19.19
C ASP A 388 -3.98 7.33 19.77
N ARG A 389 -3.97 8.67 19.70
CA ARG A 389 -5.10 9.50 20.12
C ARG A 389 -6.36 9.21 19.32
N ASN A 390 -6.24 9.09 17.99
CA ASN A 390 -7.39 8.77 17.14
C ASN A 390 -8.01 7.40 17.46
N ILE A 391 -7.17 6.41 17.79
CA ILE A 391 -7.58 5.09 18.25
C ILE A 391 -8.32 5.20 19.59
N ILE A 392 -7.72 5.85 20.59
CA ILE A 392 -8.32 6.02 21.92
C ILE A 392 -9.66 6.74 21.82
N GLU A 393 -9.74 7.83 21.07
CA GLU A 393 -10.99 8.56 20.86
C GLU A 393 -12.06 7.71 20.16
N PHE A 394 -11.66 6.87 19.20
CA PHE A 394 -12.58 5.94 18.54
C PHE A 394 -13.10 4.89 19.53
N LEU A 395 -12.22 4.26 20.31
CA LEU A 395 -12.56 3.27 21.32
C LEU A 395 -13.45 3.86 22.44
N GLY A 396 -13.19 5.09 22.86
CA GLY A 396 -13.97 5.79 23.88
C GLY A 396 -15.45 5.94 23.51
N LYS A 397 -15.78 6.01 22.21
CA LYS A 397 -17.18 6.03 21.74
C LYS A 397 -17.93 4.72 21.99
N PHE A 398 -17.21 3.65 22.28
CA PHE A 398 -17.75 2.33 22.62
C PHE A 398 -17.60 1.99 24.11
N GLY A 399 -17.23 2.96 24.96
CA GLY A 399 -17.12 2.78 26.41
C GLY A 399 -15.88 1.99 26.85
N TRP A 400 -14.85 1.94 26.01
CA TRP A 400 -13.55 1.41 26.38
C TRP A 400 -12.76 2.55 27.03
N ASN A 401 -12.53 2.44 28.34
CA ASN A 401 -11.77 3.38 29.17
C ASN A 401 -10.37 2.83 29.46
#